data_AF-A0A6J2D9I4-F1
#
_entry.id   AF-A0A6J2D9I4-F1
#
_cell.length_a   1.000
_cell.length_b   1.000
_cell.length_c   1.000
_cell.angle_alpha   90.00
_cell.angle_beta   90.00
_cell.angle_gamma   90.00
#
_symmetry.space_group_name_H-M   'P 1'
#
loop_
_entity.id
_entity.type
_entity.pdbx_description
1 polymer ?
#
loop_
_entity_poly.entity_id
_entity_poly.type
_entity_poly.pdbx_seq_one_letter_code
_entity_poly.pdbx_strand_id
1 'polypeptide(L)'
;MSDKYPIQDTGLPKAEECDPITLNCPTDSDVQHQGEENGFPDSTGDPLSDISKGESCKENCTCPACSLRAPTISDLLNDQDLLDVIRIKLDPCHPTVKNWRNFASKWGMPYDELCFLEQRPQSPTLEFLLRNSQRPVGQLMELCRFYHRADVEKVLHRWVDEEWPKRGRGDHPRNF
;
A
#
# COMPACT_ATOMS: atom_id res chain seq x y z
N MET A 1 4.36 -39.87 47.75
CA MET A 1 4.14 -40.25 46.33
C MET A 1 4.86 -39.21 45.50
N SER A 2 5.90 -39.58 44.77
CA SER A 2 6.70 -38.65 43.96
C SER A 2 6.15 -38.62 42.54
N ASP A 3 5.61 -37.48 42.12
CA ASP A 3 5.17 -37.27 40.73
C ASP A 3 6.38 -37.01 39.84
N LYS A 4 6.79 -38.04 39.10
CA LYS A 4 7.85 -37.95 38.09
C LYS A 4 7.19 -37.78 36.73
N TYR A 5 7.10 -36.55 36.25
CA TYR A 5 6.64 -36.26 34.90
C TYR A 5 7.67 -36.78 33.87
N PRO A 6 7.22 -37.32 32.72
CA PRO A 6 8.12 -37.73 31.65
C PRO A 6 8.76 -36.51 30.98
N ILE A 7 10.09 -36.50 30.91
CA ILE A 7 10.89 -35.49 30.21
C ILE A 7 10.94 -35.89 28.73
N GLN A 8 10.57 -34.98 27.83
CA GLN A 8 10.74 -35.16 26.39
C GLN A 8 12.14 -34.72 25.98
N ASP A 9 12.91 -35.60 25.34
CA ASP A 9 14.22 -35.28 24.78
C ASP A 9 14.08 -34.35 23.56
N THR A 10 14.45 -33.08 23.73
CA THR A 10 14.62 -32.12 22.64
C THR A 10 16.07 -32.16 22.13
N GLY A 11 16.45 -33.27 21.51
CA GLY A 11 17.70 -33.32 20.74
C GLY A 11 17.60 -32.42 19.50
N LEU A 12 18.47 -31.41 19.40
CA LEU A 12 18.62 -30.57 18.20
C LEU A 12 19.01 -31.44 16.99
N PRO A 13 18.33 -31.35 15.83
CA PRO A 13 18.84 -31.99 14.63
C PRO A 13 20.14 -31.30 14.17
N LYS A 14 21.13 -32.12 13.80
CA LYS A 14 22.41 -31.67 13.22
C LYS A 14 22.15 -30.89 11.93
N ALA A 15 22.85 -29.77 11.76
CA ALA A 15 22.90 -29.05 10.49
C ALA A 15 23.57 -29.92 9.43
N GLU A 16 22.85 -30.22 8.34
CA GLU A 16 23.45 -30.67 7.10
C GLU A 16 24.19 -29.51 6.45
N GLU A 17 25.46 -29.76 6.13
CA GLU A 17 26.39 -28.85 5.47
C GLU A 17 26.09 -28.88 3.97
N CYS A 18 25.54 -27.79 3.43
CA CYS A 18 25.33 -27.63 1.99
C CYS A 18 26.59 -27.04 1.34
N ASP A 19 27.16 -27.77 0.37
CA ASP A 19 28.31 -27.34 -0.43
C ASP A 19 28.01 -26.09 -1.30
N PRO A 20 28.98 -25.17 -1.49
CA PRO A 20 28.78 -23.99 -2.33
C PRO A 20 28.92 -24.30 -3.82
N ILE A 21 27.84 -24.08 -4.57
CA ILE A 21 27.84 -24.06 -6.04
C ILE A 21 28.61 -22.83 -6.51
N THR A 22 29.72 -23.03 -7.22
CA THR A 22 30.54 -21.98 -7.82
C THR A 22 29.83 -21.40 -9.05
N LEU A 23 29.35 -20.16 -8.96
CA LEU A 23 28.83 -19.38 -10.09
C LEU A 23 29.95 -18.50 -10.63
N ASN A 24 30.47 -18.88 -11.81
CA ASN A 24 31.44 -18.10 -12.57
C ASN A 24 30.74 -16.90 -13.24
N CYS A 25 31.20 -15.67 -12.94
CA CYS A 25 30.92 -14.48 -13.74
C CYS A 25 32.07 -14.26 -14.73
N PRO A 26 31.82 -13.89 -16.00
CA PRO A 26 32.82 -13.23 -16.82
C PRO A 26 32.67 -11.71 -16.74
N THR A 27 33.73 -11.08 -16.25
CA THR A 27 34.11 -9.70 -16.55
C THR A 27 34.52 -9.61 -18.01
N ASP A 28 33.98 -8.65 -18.77
CA ASP A 28 34.81 -7.97 -19.77
C ASP A 28 34.35 -6.53 -19.99
N SER A 29 35.37 -5.70 -20.15
CA SER A 29 35.41 -4.26 -20.37
C SER A 29 35.44 -3.96 -21.86
N ASP A 30 34.80 -2.89 -22.32
CA ASP A 30 35.45 -2.01 -23.30
C ASP A 30 34.80 -0.62 -23.36
N VAL A 31 35.66 0.39 -23.50
CA VAL A 31 35.40 1.81 -23.62
C VAL A 31 35.81 2.20 -25.03
N GLN A 32 34.93 2.82 -25.82
CA GLN A 32 35.36 3.59 -26.99
C GLN A 32 34.49 4.82 -27.23
N HIS A 33 35.12 5.98 -27.06
CA HIS A 33 34.69 7.28 -27.59
C HIS A 33 35.31 7.51 -28.97
N GLN A 34 34.53 8.10 -29.88
CA GLN A 34 34.87 9.14 -30.90
C GLN A 34 33.62 9.32 -31.78
N GLY A 35 33.01 10.52 -31.90
CA GLY A 35 33.40 11.60 -32.81
C GLY A 35 33.03 11.20 -34.24
N GLU A 36 32.07 11.79 -34.94
CA GLU A 36 32.22 13.06 -35.66
C GLU A 36 30.87 13.62 -36.18
N GLU A 37 30.93 14.93 -36.43
CA GLU A 37 29.98 15.96 -36.88
C GLU A 37 29.20 15.74 -38.20
N ASN A 38 28.17 16.58 -38.43
CA ASN A 38 27.62 17.17 -39.68
C ASN A 38 26.14 17.58 -39.42
N GLY A 39 25.73 18.84 -39.23
CA GLY A 39 25.57 19.88 -40.25
C GLY A 39 24.10 20.43 -40.29
N PHE A 40 23.89 21.63 -39.71
CA PHE A 40 22.80 22.65 -39.74
C PHE A 40 21.64 22.59 -40.80
N PRO A 41 20.46 23.28 -40.64
CA PRO A 41 20.32 24.61 -40.03
C PRO A 41 19.06 24.97 -39.19
N ASP A 42 19.22 26.14 -38.59
CA ASP A 42 18.28 27.06 -37.92
C ASP A 42 16.92 27.24 -38.63
N SER A 43 15.84 27.22 -37.84
CA SER A 43 14.57 27.88 -38.19
C SER A 43 13.94 28.46 -36.93
N THR A 44 14.13 29.76 -36.77
CA THR A 44 13.36 30.65 -35.93
C THR A 44 11.85 30.48 -36.20
N GLY A 45 11.05 30.37 -35.13
CA GLY A 45 9.59 30.34 -35.17
C GLY A 45 9.01 30.59 -33.77
N ASP A 46 8.33 31.72 -33.63
CA ASP A 46 7.86 32.44 -32.42
C ASP A 46 7.15 31.66 -31.28
N PRO A 47 7.11 32.26 -30.07
CA PRO A 47 6.50 31.67 -28.87
C PRO A 47 4.97 31.88 -28.87
N LEU A 48 4.21 30.79 -29.03
CA LEU A 48 2.77 30.79 -28.76
C LEU A 48 2.56 30.18 -27.36
N SER A 49 2.49 31.04 -26.34
CA SER A 49 1.27 31.71 -25.86
C SER A 49 0.37 30.77 -25.04
N ASP A 50 0.13 31.21 -23.81
CA ASP A 50 -0.81 30.69 -22.82
C ASP A 50 -0.49 29.35 -22.16
N ILE A 51 0.47 29.42 -21.22
CA ILE A 51 0.17 28.88 -19.88
C ILE A 51 -1.03 29.67 -19.37
N SER A 52 -2.23 29.21 -19.75
CA SER A 52 -3.46 29.48 -19.02
C SER A 52 -3.13 29.11 -17.57
N LYS A 53 -2.85 30.12 -16.74
CA LYS A 53 -3.06 30.05 -15.29
C LYS A 53 -4.43 29.43 -15.14
N GLY A 54 -4.49 28.14 -14.81
CA GLY A 54 -5.75 27.48 -14.54
C GLY A 54 -6.39 28.28 -13.44
N GLU A 55 -7.39 29.08 -13.80
CA GLU A 55 -8.25 29.73 -12.82
C GLU A 55 -8.77 28.59 -11.97
N SER A 56 -8.33 28.56 -10.71
CA SER A 56 -8.80 27.58 -9.75
C SER A 56 -10.33 27.65 -9.79
N CYS A 57 -10.98 26.54 -10.12
CA CYS A 57 -12.42 26.39 -10.07
C CYS A 57 -12.98 27.14 -8.85
N LYS A 58 -13.96 28.03 -9.07
CA LYS A 58 -14.70 28.63 -7.96
C LYS A 58 -15.25 27.52 -7.06
N GLU A 59 -15.34 27.81 -5.76
CA GLU A 59 -16.01 26.97 -4.78
C GLU A 59 -17.39 26.57 -5.34
N ASN A 60 -17.63 25.25 -5.49
CA ASN A 60 -18.80 24.64 -6.14
C ASN A 60 -18.79 24.51 -7.68
N CYS A 61 -17.64 24.47 -8.34
CA CYS A 61 -17.60 24.07 -9.76
C CYS A 61 -18.05 22.61 -9.95
N THR A 62 -19.08 22.39 -10.77
CA THR A 62 -19.56 21.07 -11.19
C THR A 62 -18.82 20.55 -12.42
N CYS A 63 -17.64 21.09 -12.72
CA CYS A 63 -16.85 20.64 -13.85
C CYS A 63 -16.26 19.24 -13.57
N PRO A 64 -16.14 18.37 -14.60
CA PRO A 64 -15.61 17.01 -14.43
C PRO A 64 -14.22 16.97 -13.78
N ALA A 65 -13.41 18.02 -14.00
CA ALA A 65 -12.08 18.18 -13.41
C ALA A 65 -12.10 18.58 -11.92
N CYS A 66 -13.20 19.14 -11.42
CA CYS A 66 -13.35 19.57 -10.02
C CYS A 66 -14.28 18.64 -9.23
N SER A 67 -14.77 17.56 -9.87
CA SER A 67 -15.36 16.42 -9.18
C SER A 67 -14.26 15.62 -8.49
N LEU A 68 -14.43 15.37 -7.20
CA LEU A 68 -13.49 14.55 -6.44
C LEU A 68 -13.47 13.13 -7.00
N ARG A 69 -12.26 12.65 -7.32
CA ARG A 69 -12.07 11.25 -7.69
C ARG A 69 -12.49 10.34 -6.54
N ALA A 70 -12.86 9.10 -6.87
CA ALA A 70 -13.07 8.08 -5.86
C ALA A 70 -11.78 7.89 -5.04
N PRO A 71 -11.88 7.76 -3.70
CA PRO A 71 -10.72 7.54 -2.87
C PRO A 71 -10.14 6.14 -3.12
N THR A 72 -8.81 6.07 -3.13
CA THR A 72 -8.04 4.82 -3.18
C THR A 72 -7.54 4.46 -1.78
N ILE A 73 -7.07 3.24 -1.60
CA ILE A 73 -6.46 2.82 -0.34
C ILE A 73 -5.22 3.67 -0.02
N SER A 74 -4.48 4.14 -1.04
CA SER A 74 -3.38 5.09 -0.86
C SER A 74 -3.81 6.41 -0.21
N ASP A 75 -5.02 6.89 -0.50
CA ASP A 75 -5.55 8.12 0.10
C ASP A 75 -5.92 7.92 1.57
N LEU A 76 -6.51 6.76 1.86
CA LEU A 76 -6.81 6.32 3.21
C LEU A 76 -5.52 6.16 4.04
N LEU A 77 -4.44 5.69 3.40
CA LEU A 77 -3.12 5.55 4.04
C LEU A 77 -2.48 6.88 4.47
N ASN A 78 -2.97 8.02 3.96
CA ASN A 78 -2.51 9.34 4.38
C ASN A 78 -3.26 9.89 5.61
N ASP A 79 -4.15 9.10 6.23
CA ASP A 79 -4.97 9.48 7.38
C ASP A 79 -4.62 8.61 8.59
N GLN A 80 -3.73 9.11 9.45
CA GLN A 80 -3.17 8.31 10.54
C GLN A 80 -4.20 7.93 11.61
N ASP A 81 -5.11 8.83 11.95
CA ASP A 81 -6.16 8.57 12.96
C ASP A 81 -7.14 7.51 12.46
N LEU A 82 -7.54 7.59 11.19
CA LEU A 82 -8.34 6.56 10.55
C LEU A 82 -7.62 5.21 10.53
N LEU A 83 -6.33 5.21 10.14
CA LEU A 83 -5.52 4.00 10.10
C LEU A 83 -5.41 3.35 11.47
N ASP A 84 -5.19 4.13 12.54
CA ASP A 84 -5.07 3.60 13.89
C ASP A 84 -6.38 2.92 14.34
N VAL A 85 -7.53 3.50 14.02
CA VAL A 85 -8.84 2.87 14.27
C VAL A 85 -8.98 1.55 13.51
N ILE A 86 -8.60 1.52 12.23
CA ILE A 86 -8.68 0.31 11.40
C ILE A 86 -7.72 -0.76 11.92
N ARG A 87 -6.49 -0.39 12.28
CA ARG A 87 -5.47 -1.29 12.85
C ARG A 87 -5.95 -1.93 14.14
N ILE A 88 -6.46 -1.15 15.09
CA ILE A 88 -7.01 -1.67 16.35
C ILE A 88 -8.12 -2.71 16.09
N LYS A 89 -8.92 -2.52 15.04
CA LYS A 89 -10.04 -3.41 14.68
C LYS A 89 -9.60 -4.66 13.91
N LEU A 90 -8.53 -4.58 13.13
CA LEU A 90 -8.15 -5.62 12.18
C LEU A 90 -6.89 -6.39 12.57
N ASP A 91 -5.95 -5.81 13.32
CA ASP A 91 -4.70 -6.47 13.74
C ASP A 91 -4.91 -7.65 14.72
N PRO A 92 -5.83 -7.59 15.70
CA PRO A 92 -6.00 -8.70 16.65
C PRO A 92 -6.33 -10.04 15.96
N CYS A 93 -5.55 -11.07 16.29
CA CYS A 93 -5.81 -12.44 15.87
C CYS A 93 -6.74 -13.14 16.87
N HIS A 94 -8.04 -12.87 16.77
CA HIS A 94 -9.06 -13.55 17.57
C HIS A 94 -9.79 -14.60 16.72
N PRO A 95 -9.91 -15.87 17.16
CA PRO A 95 -10.42 -16.98 16.34
C PRO A 95 -11.82 -16.76 15.74
N THR A 96 -12.67 -16.00 16.43
CA THR A 96 -14.06 -15.71 16.00
C THR A 96 -14.21 -14.43 15.19
N VAL A 97 -13.15 -13.62 15.07
CA VAL A 97 -13.21 -12.32 14.39
C VAL A 97 -12.53 -12.41 13.02
N LYS A 98 -13.23 -11.95 11.98
CA LYS A 98 -12.67 -11.84 10.63
C LYS A 98 -11.70 -10.67 10.55
N ASN A 99 -10.42 -10.94 10.72
CA ASN A 99 -9.34 -9.98 10.83
C ASN A 99 -8.61 -9.72 9.48
N TRP A 100 -7.48 -9.00 9.54
CA TRP A 100 -6.62 -8.71 8.38
C TRP A 100 -6.25 -9.95 7.57
N ARG A 101 -6.01 -11.10 8.21
CA ARG A 101 -5.60 -12.34 7.55
C ARG A 101 -6.69 -12.86 6.62
N ASN A 102 -7.95 -12.77 7.06
CA ASN A 102 -9.10 -13.16 6.24
C ASN A 102 -9.21 -12.23 5.02
N PHE A 103 -8.97 -10.94 5.22
CA PHE A 103 -9.05 -9.94 4.16
C PHE A 103 -7.94 -10.16 3.12
N ALA A 104 -6.70 -10.31 3.58
CA ALA A 104 -5.53 -10.57 2.75
C ALA A 104 -5.67 -11.88 1.96
N SER A 105 -6.11 -12.95 2.62
CA SER A 105 -6.39 -14.23 1.95
C SER A 105 -7.46 -14.10 0.87
N LYS A 106 -8.54 -13.36 1.13
CA LYS A 106 -9.61 -13.13 0.15
C LYS A 106 -9.14 -12.34 -1.07
N TRP A 107 -8.16 -11.48 -0.90
CA TRP A 107 -7.50 -10.74 -1.99
C TRP A 107 -6.29 -11.46 -2.59
N GLY A 108 -6.10 -12.74 -2.27
CA GLY A 108 -5.16 -13.61 -2.96
C GLY A 108 -3.74 -13.60 -2.37
N MET A 109 -3.54 -13.07 -1.17
CA MET A 109 -2.25 -13.21 -0.48
C MET A 109 -2.00 -14.69 -0.16
N PRO A 110 -0.86 -15.28 -0.59
CA PRO A 110 -0.58 -16.69 -0.38
C PRO A 110 -0.27 -16.97 1.10
N TYR A 111 -0.40 -18.23 1.49
CA TYR A 111 -0.36 -18.63 2.91
C TYR A 111 0.99 -18.34 3.57
N ASP A 112 2.09 -18.57 2.86
CA ASP A 112 3.45 -18.26 3.29
C ASP A 112 3.62 -16.76 3.57
N GLU A 113 3.09 -15.89 2.70
CA GLU A 113 3.09 -14.44 2.94
C GLU A 113 2.23 -14.06 4.15
N LEU A 114 1.07 -14.69 4.35
CA LEU A 114 0.25 -14.47 5.55
C LEU A 114 1.03 -14.84 6.83
N CYS A 115 1.69 -15.99 6.85
CA CYS A 115 2.53 -16.42 7.96
C CYS A 115 3.72 -15.47 8.17
N PHE A 116 4.33 -14.98 7.08
CA PHE A 116 5.40 -14.00 7.16
C PHE A 116 4.94 -12.71 7.83
N LEU A 117 3.76 -12.17 7.48
CA LEU A 117 3.24 -10.95 8.12
C LEU A 117 2.87 -11.14 9.59
N GLU A 118 2.40 -12.32 9.98
CA GLU A 118 2.10 -12.64 11.40
C GLU A 118 3.33 -12.58 12.31
N GLN A 119 4.52 -12.85 11.76
CA GLN A 119 5.77 -12.91 12.53
C GLN A 119 6.45 -11.55 12.67
N ARG A 120 5.94 -10.52 11.99
CA ARG A 120 6.59 -9.20 11.95
C ARG A 120 6.11 -8.31 13.09
N PRO A 121 6.96 -7.39 13.58
CA PRO A 121 6.56 -6.39 14.55
C PRO A 121 5.70 -5.26 13.95
N GLN A 122 5.65 -5.15 12.61
CA GLN A 122 4.81 -4.19 11.92
C GLN A 122 3.34 -4.63 11.91
N SER A 123 2.42 -3.66 11.83
CA SER A 123 0.99 -3.94 11.68
C SER A 123 0.73 -4.71 10.37
N PRO A 124 0.21 -5.94 10.43
CA PRO A 124 -0.11 -6.70 9.22
C PRO A 124 -1.30 -6.10 8.46
N THR A 125 -2.20 -5.37 9.13
CA THR A 125 -3.25 -4.59 8.45
C THR A 125 -2.63 -3.51 7.56
N LEU A 126 -1.62 -2.79 8.04
CA LEU A 126 -0.98 -1.72 7.26
C LEU A 126 -0.32 -2.27 6.01
N GLU A 127 0.43 -3.37 6.14
CA GLU A 127 1.09 -4.02 5.02
C GLU A 127 0.09 -4.56 3.98
N PHE A 128 -1.01 -5.16 4.45
CA PHE A 128 -2.13 -5.55 3.59
C PHE A 128 -2.70 -4.38 2.79
N LEU A 129 -2.93 -3.23 3.44
CA LEU A 129 -3.44 -2.02 2.78
C LEU A 129 -2.42 -1.44 1.80
N LEU A 130 -1.13 -1.38 2.16
CA LEU A 130 -0.05 -0.87 1.31
C LEU A 130 0.06 -1.65 0.00
N ARG A 131 0.04 -2.98 0.06
CA ARG A 131 0.07 -3.86 -1.12
C ARG A 131 -1.14 -3.69 -2.03
N ASN A 132 -2.23 -3.15 -1.51
CA ASN A 132 -3.47 -2.89 -2.23
C ASN A 132 -3.75 -1.39 -2.42
N SER A 133 -2.73 -0.53 -2.26
CA SER A 133 -2.84 0.94 -2.28
C SER A 133 -3.59 1.50 -3.49
N GLN A 134 -3.46 0.85 -4.65
CA GLN A 134 -4.09 1.28 -5.90
C GLN A 134 -5.58 0.92 -6.00
N ARG A 135 -6.09 0.04 -5.13
CA ARG A 135 -7.51 -0.34 -5.15
C ARG A 135 -8.37 0.82 -4.63
N PRO A 136 -9.60 0.99 -5.15
CA PRO A 136 -10.56 1.93 -4.60
C PRO A 136 -11.00 1.49 -3.19
N VAL A 137 -11.25 2.45 -2.29
CA VAL A 137 -11.76 2.16 -0.94
C VAL A 137 -13.11 1.43 -0.99
N GLY A 138 -13.91 1.63 -2.03
CA GLY A 138 -15.16 0.89 -2.26
C GLY A 138 -14.97 -0.64 -2.25
N GLN A 139 -13.88 -1.16 -2.82
CA GLN A 139 -13.58 -2.59 -2.79
C GLN A 139 -13.24 -3.08 -1.37
N LEU A 140 -12.56 -2.25 -0.57
CA LEU A 140 -12.32 -2.56 0.85
C LEU A 140 -13.62 -2.60 1.64
N MET A 141 -14.57 -1.72 1.33
CA MET A 141 -15.90 -1.71 1.95
C MET A 141 -16.72 -2.95 1.55
N GLU A 142 -16.66 -3.38 0.30
CA GLU A 142 -17.25 -4.65 -0.15
C GLU A 142 -16.68 -5.84 0.61
N LEU A 143 -15.37 -5.84 0.87
CA LEU A 143 -14.72 -6.88 1.68
C LEU A 143 -15.21 -6.86 3.14
N CYS A 144 -15.40 -5.66 3.70
CA CYS A 144 -16.00 -5.52 5.03
C CYS A 144 -17.42 -6.10 5.06
N ARG A 145 -18.26 -5.82 4.06
CA ARG A 145 -19.62 -6.40 3.95
C ARG A 145 -19.57 -7.93 3.83
N PHE A 146 -18.70 -8.46 2.98
CA PHE A 146 -18.55 -9.90 2.78
C PHE A 146 -18.24 -10.64 4.09
N TYR A 147 -17.37 -10.05 4.92
CA TYR A 147 -17.02 -10.60 6.23
C TYR A 147 -17.88 -10.10 7.39
N HIS A 148 -18.97 -9.37 7.11
CA HIS A 148 -19.85 -8.77 8.11
C HIS A 148 -19.11 -7.89 9.14
N ARG A 149 -18.02 -7.23 8.72
CA ARG A 149 -17.24 -6.28 9.53
C ARG A 149 -17.83 -4.87 9.46
N ALA A 150 -19.06 -4.74 9.97
CA ALA A 150 -19.78 -3.47 10.00
C ALA A 150 -19.06 -2.38 10.82
N ASP A 151 -18.23 -2.78 11.80
CA ASP A 151 -17.44 -1.88 12.63
C ASP A 151 -16.31 -1.17 11.87
N VAL A 152 -15.73 -1.84 10.87
CA VAL A 152 -14.75 -1.24 9.94
C VAL A 152 -15.48 -0.54 8.81
N GLU A 153 -16.54 -1.13 8.27
CA GLU A 153 -17.32 -0.53 7.19
C GLU A 153 -17.87 0.85 7.57
N LYS A 154 -18.42 1.01 8.79
CA LYS A 154 -18.91 2.31 9.29
C LYS A 154 -17.81 3.36 9.36
N VAL A 155 -16.61 2.96 9.77
CA VAL A 155 -15.45 3.85 9.85
C VAL A 155 -15.06 4.33 8.44
N LEU A 156 -15.05 3.42 7.46
CA LEU A 156 -14.77 3.74 6.07
C LEU A 156 -15.86 4.64 5.45
N HIS A 157 -17.14 4.34 5.64
CA HIS A 157 -18.25 5.19 5.15
C HIS A 157 -18.13 6.61 5.69
N ARG A 158 -17.97 6.77 7.01
CA ARG A 158 -17.83 8.09 7.62
C ARG A 158 -16.68 8.87 6.98
N TRP A 159 -15.54 8.23 6.78
CA TRP A 159 -14.41 8.90 6.15
C TRP A 159 -14.67 9.26 4.67
N VAL A 160 -15.29 8.38 3.89
CA VAL A 160 -15.61 8.63 2.48
C VAL A 160 -16.64 9.76 2.32
N ASP A 161 -17.63 9.83 3.21
CA ASP A 161 -18.75 10.77 3.10
C ASP A 161 -18.45 12.13 3.74
N GLU A 162 -17.69 12.15 4.84
CA GLU A 162 -17.45 13.36 5.63
C GLU A 162 -16.05 13.94 5.43
N GLU A 163 -15.00 13.11 5.44
CA GLU A 163 -13.61 13.59 5.47
C GLU A 163 -12.98 13.69 4.08
N TRP A 164 -13.23 12.73 3.20
CA TRP A 164 -12.71 12.73 1.83
C TRP A 164 -13.16 13.97 1.01
N PRO A 165 -14.44 14.42 1.09
CA PRO A 165 -14.89 15.59 0.36
C PRO A 165 -14.20 16.89 0.74
N LYS A 166 -13.71 17.01 1.98
CA LYS A 166 -13.00 18.20 2.46
C LYS A 166 -11.65 18.36 1.77
N ARG A 167 -11.01 17.25 1.36
CA ARG A 167 -9.68 17.25 0.71
C ARG A 167 -9.69 17.83 -0.71
N GLY A 168 -10.82 17.78 -1.41
CA GLY A 168 -10.97 18.41 -2.74
C GLY A 168 -11.39 19.87 -2.70
N ARG A 169 -11.89 20.35 -1.56
CA ARG A 169 -12.35 21.72 -1.36
C ARG A 169 -11.24 22.63 -0.82
N GLY A 170 -9.98 22.38 -1.19
CA GLY A 170 -8.87 23.29 -0.87
C GLY A 170 -8.60 23.54 0.62
N ASP A 171 -9.22 22.82 1.55
CA ASP A 171 -9.01 22.94 2.99
C ASP A 171 -7.74 22.19 3.45
N HIS A 172 -6.66 22.33 2.68
CA HIS A 172 -5.33 21.99 3.16
C HIS A 172 -4.62 23.27 3.59
N PRO A 173 -4.47 23.53 4.90
CA PRO A 173 -3.39 24.39 5.32
C PRO A 173 -2.09 23.66 4.95
N ARG A 174 -1.33 24.22 3.99
CA ARG A 174 0.05 23.80 3.76
C ARG A 174 0.84 24.05 5.05
N ASN A 175 1.10 22.98 5.78
CA ASN A 175 2.18 22.85 6.75
C ASN A 175 2.77 21.46 6.43
N PHE A 176 4.04 21.26 6.06
CA PHE A 176 5.28 22.01 6.26
C PHE A 176 6.12 22.01 4.97
#